data_AF-A0A2V8YXM4-F1
#
_entry.id   AF-A0A2V8YXM4-F1
#
_cell.length_a   1.000
_cell.length_b   1.000
_cell.length_c   1.000
_cell.angle_alpha   90.00
_cell.angle_beta   90.00
_cell.angle_gamma   90.00
#
_symmetry.space_group_name_H-M   'P 1'
#
loop_
_entity.id
_entity.type
_entity.pdbx_description
1 polymer ?
#
loop_
_entity_poly.entity_id
_entity_poly.type
_entity_poly.pdbx_seq_one_letter_code
_entity_poly.pdbx_strand_id
1 'polypeptide(L)'
;MLLHRRVVLLPARRAFQLDQIRTHSHNSRLWTHSYVSLSPSSRRTALLLAFHKLLNLQTFSPHYNRTMPVRLIALDIDGTLLDSRWQVSEANRAAIAEAARRGIEVALVTGRRYDFAMPVARQLQAPLTMIVNNGALIRSNDGRTHLRHLLPRQVAERVLHLAKPWREGAAVVFDRPAKNQLMLERLDPGDSLRYAYYSRNKQFIGFANPLETCLTEDPIQVMLSGQVAPLRDAERALRAAAFAAEFALAVTMYERRDFAMIDVLNPICSKGASLAEWAALRGYAREEVMAIGDNHNDLEMLSFAGIPVVMGNSVPELKTFGWHETATNDENGVAHAIEQFALREAAPCA
;
A
#
# COMPACT_ATOMS: atom_id res chain seq x y z
N MET A 1 35.18 -27.82 -49.45
CA MET A 1 34.47 -27.50 -50.71
C MET A 1 33.39 -26.46 -50.36
N LEU A 2 33.55 -25.15 -50.60
CA LEU A 2 33.37 -24.42 -51.88
C LEU A 2 32.04 -24.83 -52.55
N LEU A 3 31.02 -23.99 -52.79
CA LEU A 3 30.93 -22.64 -53.39
C LEU A 3 29.53 -22.02 -53.07
N HIS A 4 29.42 -20.71 -52.73
CA HIS A 4 28.85 -19.58 -53.54
C HIS A 4 27.38 -19.71 -54.02
N ARG A 5 26.49 -18.71 -54.11
CA ARG A 5 26.35 -17.23 -53.94
C ARG A 5 24.81 -16.99 -54.04
N ARG A 6 24.16 -15.96 -53.48
CA ARG A 6 24.06 -14.59 -54.06
C ARG A 6 23.25 -13.67 -53.11
N VAL A 7 23.76 -12.45 -52.98
CA VAL A 7 23.16 -11.25 -52.40
C VAL A 7 22.40 -10.48 -53.49
N VAL A 8 21.29 -9.80 -53.14
CA VAL A 8 20.82 -8.59 -53.83
C VAL A 8 20.36 -7.56 -52.78
N LEU A 9 20.78 -6.31 -52.98
CA LEU A 9 20.65 -5.11 -52.12
C LEU A 9 19.60 -4.12 -52.68
N LEU A 10 18.82 -3.49 -51.77
CA LEU A 10 18.39 -2.06 -51.71
C LEU A 10 17.53 -1.42 -52.83
N PRO A 11 17.00 -0.17 -52.70
CA PRO A 11 16.55 0.65 -51.52
C PRO A 11 15.23 1.44 -51.77
N ALA A 12 14.69 2.18 -50.78
CA ALA A 12 14.28 3.58 -50.96
C ALA A 12 13.90 4.29 -49.63
N ARG A 13 14.64 5.36 -49.31
CA ARG A 13 14.31 6.44 -48.38
C ARG A 13 13.27 7.37 -49.01
N ARG A 14 12.43 8.04 -48.21
CA ARG A 14 12.06 9.45 -48.44
C ARG A 14 11.80 10.17 -47.12
N ALA A 15 12.60 11.21 -46.90
CA ALA A 15 12.43 12.24 -45.91
C ALA A 15 11.40 13.27 -46.40
N PHE A 16 10.73 13.97 -45.49
CA PHE A 16 10.22 15.32 -45.74
C PHE A 16 10.50 16.20 -44.52
N GLN A 17 11.13 17.34 -44.79
CA GLN A 17 11.52 18.38 -43.86
C GLN A 17 10.53 19.56 -43.99
N LEU A 18 10.14 20.09 -42.83
CA LEU A 18 9.86 21.48 -42.43
C LEU A 18 9.07 22.41 -43.37
N ASP A 19 8.09 23.11 -42.77
CA ASP A 19 8.02 24.55 -42.95
C ASP A 19 7.52 25.29 -41.69
N GLN A 20 8.16 26.43 -41.41
CA GLN A 20 7.87 27.37 -40.33
C GLN A 20 6.77 28.35 -40.74
N ILE A 21 5.85 28.71 -39.84
CA ILE A 21 5.14 30.01 -39.93
C ILE A 21 5.03 30.67 -38.53
N ARG A 22 5.45 31.94 -38.51
CA ARG A 22 5.46 32.91 -37.42
C ARG A 22 4.04 33.38 -37.02
N THR A 23 3.76 33.59 -35.74
CA THR A 23 3.79 34.96 -35.19
C THR A 23 2.95 36.08 -35.82
N HIS A 24 1.68 36.36 -35.43
CA HIS A 24 1.14 37.74 -35.20
C HIS A 24 -0.34 37.76 -34.73
N SER A 25 -0.73 38.89 -34.14
CA SER A 25 -1.79 39.14 -33.16
C SER A 25 -3.13 39.72 -33.69
N HIS A 26 -4.17 39.63 -32.83
CA HIS A 26 -5.36 40.50 -32.67
C HIS A 26 -6.68 40.25 -33.46
N ASN A 27 -7.67 39.78 -32.67
CA ASN A 27 -9.06 40.24 -32.48
C ASN A 27 -10.22 40.03 -33.49
N SER A 28 -11.30 39.46 -32.93
CA SER A 28 -12.74 39.66 -33.15
C SER A 28 -13.52 39.05 -34.36
N ARG A 29 -14.44 38.13 -33.98
CA ARG A 29 -15.86 37.95 -34.40
C ARG A 29 -16.22 37.81 -35.90
N LEU A 30 -16.65 36.61 -36.32
CA LEU A 30 -18.06 36.22 -36.62
C LEU A 30 -18.11 34.90 -37.42
N TRP A 31 -19.17 34.13 -37.16
CA TRP A 31 -19.41 32.77 -37.62
C TRP A 31 -19.94 32.69 -39.05
N THR A 32 -19.43 31.75 -39.86
CA THR A 32 -20.23 31.02 -40.86
C THR A 32 -19.69 29.60 -41.05
N HIS A 33 -20.62 28.66 -41.20
CA HIS A 33 -20.39 27.22 -41.30
C HIS A 33 -19.60 26.84 -42.55
N SER A 34 -18.61 25.96 -42.39
CA SER A 34 -18.06 25.13 -43.48
C SER A 34 -17.69 23.77 -42.90
N TYR A 35 -18.56 22.79 -43.13
CA TYR A 35 -18.31 21.38 -42.79
C TYR A 35 -17.35 20.80 -43.82
N VAL A 36 -16.06 20.68 -43.45
CA VAL A 36 -15.13 19.79 -44.16
C VAL A 36 -15.30 18.39 -43.57
N SER A 37 -15.73 17.45 -44.39
CA SER A 37 -15.90 16.04 -44.00
C SER A 37 -14.53 15.38 -43.77
N LEU A 38 -14.07 15.35 -42.53
CA LEU A 38 -12.94 14.52 -42.12
C LEU A 38 -13.40 13.09 -41.80
N SER A 39 -12.67 12.10 -42.32
CA SER A 39 -12.92 10.67 -42.14
C SER A 39 -12.91 10.24 -40.66
N PRO A 40 -13.60 9.14 -40.29
CA PRO A 40 -13.76 8.71 -38.89
C PRO A 40 -12.44 8.46 -38.12
N SER A 41 -11.35 8.18 -38.83
CA SER A 41 -10.02 7.91 -38.25
C SER A 41 -9.31 9.17 -37.72
N SER A 42 -9.58 10.35 -38.26
CA SER A 42 -8.88 11.60 -37.88
C SER A 42 -9.56 12.38 -36.75
N ARG A 43 -10.83 12.07 -36.42
CA ARG A 43 -11.52 12.63 -35.24
C ARG A 43 -11.06 12.01 -33.92
N ARG A 44 -10.64 10.75 -33.92
CA ARG A 44 -10.12 10.07 -32.71
C ARG A 44 -8.77 10.63 -32.26
N THR A 45 -7.90 10.97 -33.20
CA THR A 45 -6.56 11.49 -32.90
C THR A 45 -6.58 12.95 -32.42
N ALA A 46 -7.46 13.78 -32.99
CA ALA A 46 -7.62 15.18 -32.57
C ALA A 46 -8.30 15.31 -31.19
N LEU A 47 -9.25 14.43 -30.85
CA LEU A 47 -9.86 14.38 -29.51
C LEU A 47 -8.87 13.87 -28.45
N LEU A 48 -8.01 12.89 -28.78
CA LEU A 48 -6.97 12.38 -27.87
C LEU A 48 -5.89 13.44 -27.55
N LEU A 49 -5.51 14.26 -28.53
CA LEU A 49 -4.51 15.32 -28.36
C LEU A 49 -5.06 16.54 -27.61
N ALA A 50 -6.36 16.85 -27.77
CA ALA A 50 -7.03 17.88 -26.97
C ALA A 50 -7.28 17.42 -25.51
N PHE A 51 -7.56 16.13 -25.29
CA PHE A 51 -7.67 15.56 -23.94
C PHE A 51 -6.34 15.54 -23.19
N HIS A 52 -5.21 15.33 -23.87
CA HIS A 52 -3.88 15.39 -23.25
C HIS A 52 -3.41 16.80 -22.86
N LYS A 53 -3.94 17.86 -23.51
CA LYS A 53 -3.58 19.25 -23.18
C LYS A 53 -4.44 19.88 -22.07
N LEU A 54 -5.62 19.32 -21.78
CA LEU A 54 -6.53 19.84 -20.75
C LEU A 54 -6.34 19.21 -19.36
N LEU A 55 -5.53 18.16 -19.22
CA LEU A 55 -5.14 17.57 -17.93
C LEU A 55 -3.91 18.23 -17.28
N ASN A 56 -3.37 19.29 -17.89
CA ASN A 56 -2.13 19.95 -17.45
C ASN A 56 -2.33 21.36 -16.87
N LEU A 57 -3.45 21.56 -16.16
CA LEU A 57 -3.68 22.79 -15.38
C LEU A 57 -3.78 22.46 -13.89
N GLN A 58 -2.64 22.72 -13.23
CA GLN A 58 -2.48 22.99 -11.80
C GLN A 58 -2.62 21.81 -10.83
N THR A 59 -1.78 20.80 -11.01
CA THR A 59 -1.31 20.00 -9.86
C THR A 59 -0.09 20.70 -9.27
N PHE A 60 -0.18 21.11 -8.00
CA PHE A 60 0.96 21.44 -7.17
C PHE A 60 1.84 20.18 -7.07
N SER A 61 2.80 20.01 -7.98
CA SER A 61 3.83 18.97 -7.86
C SER A 61 5.05 19.63 -7.23
N PRO A 62 5.44 19.27 -6.00
CA PRO A 62 6.77 19.61 -5.54
C PRO A 62 7.76 19.01 -6.54
N HIS A 63 8.67 19.83 -7.06
CA HIS A 63 9.67 19.40 -8.02
C HIS A 63 10.50 18.26 -7.40
N TYR A 64 10.22 17.02 -7.79
CA TYR A 64 11.02 15.88 -7.39
C TYR A 64 12.46 16.08 -7.88
N ASN A 65 13.41 16.14 -6.95
CA ASN A 65 14.81 16.29 -7.31
C ASN A 65 15.33 14.97 -7.89
N ARG A 66 15.61 14.96 -9.20
CA ARG A 66 16.07 13.78 -9.97
C ARG A 66 17.42 13.21 -9.50
N THR A 67 18.12 13.89 -8.59
CA THR A 67 19.36 13.39 -7.98
C THR A 67 19.13 12.57 -6.71
N MET A 68 17.89 12.47 -6.20
CA MET A 68 17.59 11.64 -5.04
C MET A 68 17.31 10.19 -5.47
N PRO A 69 17.90 9.20 -4.79
CA PRO A 69 17.69 7.79 -5.14
C PRO A 69 16.30 7.29 -4.71
N VAL A 70 15.66 7.91 -3.71
CA VAL A 70 14.38 7.46 -3.15
C VAL A 70 13.21 8.29 -3.67
N ARG A 71 12.14 7.61 -4.08
CA ARG A 71 10.87 8.19 -4.55
C ARG A 71 9.69 7.86 -3.66
N LEU A 72 9.76 6.73 -2.97
CA LEU A 72 8.71 6.23 -2.10
C LEU A 72 9.33 5.70 -0.80
N ILE A 73 8.83 6.18 0.33
CA ILE A 73 9.12 5.64 1.66
C ILE A 73 7.87 4.91 2.14
N ALA A 74 7.97 3.60 2.31
CA ALA A 74 6.95 2.74 2.88
C ALA A 74 7.25 2.46 4.37
N LEU A 75 6.31 2.79 5.25
CA LEU A 75 6.50 2.76 6.70
C LEU A 75 5.44 1.88 7.36
N ASP A 76 5.86 0.87 8.12
CA ASP A 76 4.97 0.26 9.09
C ASP A 76 4.62 1.22 10.24
N ILE A 77 3.51 0.95 10.93
CA ILE A 77 3.03 1.75 12.06
C ILE A 77 3.45 1.16 13.41
N ASP A 78 3.16 -0.13 13.66
CA ASP A 78 3.10 -0.72 15.00
C ASP A 78 4.39 -1.43 15.36
N GLY A 79 5.26 -0.79 16.15
CA GLY A 79 6.63 -1.27 16.38
C GLY A 79 7.65 -0.60 15.46
N THR A 80 7.18 0.24 14.53
CA THR A 80 8.03 1.02 13.62
C THR A 80 7.85 2.53 13.82
N LEU A 81 6.72 3.10 13.39
CA LEU A 81 6.48 4.55 13.50
C LEU A 81 6.07 5.00 14.91
N LEU A 82 5.29 4.17 15.61
CA LEU A 82 4.85 4.44 16.98
C LEU A 82 5.84 3.92 18.01
N ASP A 83 6.13 4.76 19.00
CA ASP A 83 6.89 4.38 20.18
C ASP A 83 6.08 3.45 21.11
N SER A 84 6.72 2.95 22.18
CA SER A 84 6.09 2.10 23.19
C SER A 84 4.90 2.75 23.92
N ARG A 85 4.76 4.08 23.82
CA ARG A 85 3.67 4.89 24.38
C ARG A 85 2.58 5.21 23.35
N TRP A 86 2.63 4.59 22.17
CA TRP A 86 1.69 4.78 21.07
C TRP A 86 1.67 6.20 20.50
N GLN A 87 2.81 6.89 20.53
CA GLN A 87 2.99 8.22 19.98
C GLN A 87 3.95 8.20 18.80
N VAL A 88 3.74 9.08 17.83
CA VAL A 88 4.79 9.41 16.86
C VAL A 88 5.72 10.40 17.54
N SER A 89 7.04 10.22 17.44
CA SER A 89 7.98 11.19 17.99
C SER A 89 8.07 12.45 17.12
N GLU A 90 8.57 13.55 17.69
CA GLU A 90 8.75 14.79 16.93
C GLU A 90 9.80 14.64 15.84
N ALA A 91 10.88 13.90 16.11
CA ALA A 91 11.91 13.60 15.11
C ALA A 91 11.33 12.80 13.93
N ASN A 92 10.53 11.77 14.19
CA ASN A 92 9.90 10.98 13.12
C ASN A 92 8.94 11.85 12.28
N ARG A 93 8.13 12.71 12.92
CA ARG A 93 7.26 13.67 12.21
C ARG A 93 8.07 14.62 11.33
N ALA A 94 9.13 15.21 11.87
CA ALA A 94 9.97 16.16 11.14
C ALA A 94 10.65 15.52 9.94
N ALA A 95 11.21 14.31 10.10
CA ALA A 95 11.86 13.58 9.01
C ALA A 95 10.87 13.21 7.88
N ILE A 96 9.67 12.75 8.23
CA ILE A 96 8.60 12.45 7.26
C ILE A 96 8.16 13.71 6.52
N ALA A 97 7.94 14.81 7.26
CA ALA A 97 7.55 16.09 6.67
C ALA A 97 8.62 16.62 5.70
N GLU A 98 9.90 16.49 6.07
CA GLU A 98 11.03 16.88 5.22
C GLU A 98 11.11 16.02 3.95
N ALA A 99 10.95 14.70 4.07
CA ALA A 99 10.91 13.81 2.90
C ALA A 99 9.77 14.20 1.95
N ALA A 100 8.57 14.43 2.48
CA ALA A 100 7.41 14.88 1.70
C ALA A 100 7.67 16.24 1.04
N ARG A 101 8.31 17.19 1.73
CA ARG A 101 8.67 18.51 1.19
C ARG A 101 9.65 18.41 0.01
N ARG A 102 10.52 17.40 0.01
CA ARG A 102 11.44 17.10 -1.12
C ARG A 102 10.78 16.31 -2.26
N GLY A 103 9.47 16.05 -2.16
CA GLY A 103 8.70 15.34 -3.18
C GLY A 103 8.81 13.83 -3.12
N ILE A 104 9.35 13.27 -2.03
CA ILE A 104 9.33 11.82 -1.78
C ILE A 104 7.92 11.45 -1.31
N GLU A 105 7.29 10.49 -1.97
CA GLU A 105 5.99 9.98 -1.55
C GLU A 105 6.15 9.16 -0.26
N VAL A 106 5.23 9.34 0.69
CA VAL A 106 5.21 8.58 1.94
C VAL A 106 3.96 7.72 1.99
N ALA A 107 4.16 6.42 2.14
CA ALA A 107 3.10 5.43 2.31
C ALA A 107 3.15 4.82 3.71
N LEU A 108 2.03 4.85 4.44
CA LEU A 108 1.85 3.99 5.61
C LEU A 108 1.39 2.62 5.15
N VAL A 109 2.09 1.56 5.57
CA VAL A 109 1.84 0.18 5.17
C VAL A 109 1.60 -0.70 6.40
N THR A 110 0.34 -1.01 6.70
CA THR A 110 -0.06 -1.50 8.04
C THR A 110 -1.12 -2.59 7.98
N GLY A 111 -1.14 -3.45 9.01
CA GLY A 111 -2.26 -4.37 9.28
C GLY A 111 -3.52 -3.67 9.79
N ARG A 112 -3.41 -2.42 10.27
CA ARG A 112 -4.56 -1.65 10.74
C ARG A 112 -5.56 -1.39 9.63
N ARG A 113 -6.83 -1.25 10.03
CA ARG A 113 -7.91 -0.74 9.17
C ARG A 113 -7.72 0.75 8.87
N TYR A 114 -8.28 1.22 7.76
CA TYR A 114 -8.20 2.63 7.36
C TYR A 114 -8.53 3.61 8.50
N ASP A 115 -9.73 3.52 9.07
CA ASP A 115 -10.18 4.40 10.16
C ASP A 115 -9.31 4.29 11.43
N PHE A 116 -8.60 3.18 11.60
CA PHE A 116 -7.76 2.91 12.76
C PHE A 116 -6.31 3.37 12.56
N ALA A 117 -5.87 3.53 11.32
CA ALA A 117 -4.62 4.17 10.96
C ALA A 117 -4.75 5.70 10.91
N MET A 118 -5.96 6.25 10.69
CA MET A 118 -6.20 7.69 10.60
C MET A 118 -5.72 8.54 11.79
N PRO A 119 -5.87 8.10 13.07
CA PRO A 119 -5.31 8.86 14.20
C PRO A 119 -3.79 9.02 14.14
N VAL A 120 -3.07 8.08 13.53
CA VAL A 120 -1.62 8.18 13.30
C VAL A 120 -1.34 9.05 12.07
N ALA A 121 -2.04 8.80 10.96
CA ALA A 121 -1.88 9.57 9.72
C ALA A 121 -2.09 11.08 9.93
N ARG A 122 -3.06 11.47 10.76
CA ARG A 122 -3.34 12.88 11.11
C ARG A 122 -2.20 13.58 11.85
N GLN A 123 -1.34 12.83 12.55
CA GLN A 123 -0.17 13.41 13.23
C GLN A 123 0.95 13.82 12.27
N LEU A 124 1.00 13.22 11.08
CA LEU A 124 2.09 13.43 10.12
C LEU A 124 1.91 14.67 9.23
N GLN A 125 0.72 15.28 9.23
CA GLN A 125 0.39 16.53 8.50
C GLN A 125 0.90 16.59 7.05
N ALA A 126 0.96 15.45 6.36
CA ALA A 126 1.40 15.31 4.98
C ALA A 126 0.34 14.57 4.15
N PRO A 127 0.30 14.73 2.81
CA PRO A 127 -0.42 13.82 1.94
C PRO A 127 0.20 12.42 2.06
N LEU A 128 -0.64 11.42 2.38
CA LEU A 128 -0.17 10.05 2.60
C LEU A 128 -0.93 9.08 1.72
N THR A 129 -0.18 8.14 1.16
CA THR A 129 -0.74 6.87 0.70
C THR A 129 -0.88 5.94 1.92
N MET A 130 -1.96 5.19 1.99
CA MET A 130 -2.28 4.28 3.08
C MET A 130 -2.58 2.91 2.49
N ILE A 131 -1.62 1.99 2.59
CA ILE A 131 -1.76 0.58 2.29
C ILE A 131 -2.17 -0.10 3.61
N VAL A 132 -3.46 -0.41 3.74
CA VAL A 132 -4.07 -0.83 5.00
C VAL A 132 -4.56 -2.28 4.90
N ASN A 133 -4.95 -2.86 6.03
CA ASN A 133 -5.43 -4.24 6.09
C ASN A 133 -4.43 -5.22 5.46
N ASN A 134 -3.14 -5.08 5.81
CA ASN A 134 -2.04 -5.91 5.29
C ASN A 134 -2.00 -5.99 3.74
N GLY A 135 -2.40 -4.90 3.07
CA GLY A 135 -2.36 -4.79 1.60
C GLY A 135 -3.71 -4.91 0.90
N ALA A 136 -4.80 -5.24 1.59
CA ALA A 136 -6.10 -5.42 0.94
C ALA A 136 -6.73 -4.13 0.40
N LEU A 137 -6.35 -2.96 0.93
CA LEU A 137 -6.83 -1.66 0.44
C LEU A 137 -5.68 -0.67 0.29
N ILE A 138 -5.73 0.13 -0.77
CA ILE A 138 -4.89 1.33 -0.92
C ILE A 138 -5.77 2.56 -0.98
N ARG A 139 -5.54 3.49 -0.05
CA ARG A 139 -6.30 4.75 0.07
C ARG A 139 -5.38 5.94 0.25
N SER A 140 -5.81 7.11 -0.17
CA SER A 140 -5.24 8.37 0.32
C SER A 140 -5.84 8.71 1.67
N ASN A 141 -5.09 9.45 2.50
CA ASN A 141 -5.56 9.92 3.82
C ASN A 141 -6.72 10.94 3.76
N ASP A 142 -7.14 11.36 2.57
CA ASP A 142 -8.36 12.12 2.30
C ASP A 142 -9.61 11.23 2.09
N GLY A 143 -9.44 9.91 2.09
CA GLY A 143 -10.52 8.92 1.92
C GLY A 143 -10.66 8.36 0.50
N ARG A 144 -9.91 8.87 -0.49
CA ARG A 144 -9.97 8.33 -1.85
C ARG A 144 -9.43 6.90 -1.88
N THR A 145 -10.22 5.96 -2.41
CA THR A 145 -9.74 4.58 -2.65
C THR A 145 -9.10 4.46 -4.03
N HIS A 146 -7.91 3.87 -4.07
CA HIS A 146 -7.17 3.58 -5.30
C HIS A 146 -7.27 2.11 -5.70
N LEU A 147 -7.16 1.19 -4.74
CA LEU A 147 -7.22 -0.26 -4.98
C LEU A 147 -7.98 -0.99 -3.87
N ARG A 148 -8.59 -2.13 -4.25
CA ARG A 148 -9.29 -3.05 -3.36
C ARG A 148 -9.10 -4.50 -3.81
N HIS A 149 -8.65 -5.34 -2.89
CA HIS A 149 -8.48 -6.77 -3.07
C HIS A 149 -9.25 -7.50 -1.96
N LEU A 150 -10.53 -7.78 -2.23
CA LEU A 150 -11.45 -8.36 -1.24
C LEU A 150 -11.34 -9.88 -1.21
N LEU A 151 -11.47 -10.47 -0.03
CA LEU A 151 -11.53 -11.92 0.14
C LEU A 151 -12.87 -12.42 -0.41
N PRO A 152 -12.89 -13.36 -1.38
CA PRO A 152 -14.16 -13.87 -1.89
C PRO A 152 -15.01 -14.47 -0.77
N ARG A 153 -16.30 -14.11 -0.74
CA ARG A 153 -17.23 -14.51 0.33
C ARG A 153 -17.23 -16.01 0.60
N GLN A 154 -17.21 -16.83 -0.44
CA GLN A 154 -17.22 -18.29 -0.32
C GLN A 154 -15.96 -18.82 0.38
N VAL A 155 -14.80 -18.16 0.16
CA VAL A 155 -13.56 -18.50 0.86
C VAL A 155 -13.69 -18.08 2.33
N ALA A 156 -14.21 -16.88 2.60
CA ALA A 156 -14.46 -16.41 3.97
C ALA A 156 -15.38 -17.36 4.76
N GLU A 157 -16.46 -17.88 4.15
CA GLU A 157 -17.36 -18.88 4.76
C GLU A 157 -16.60 -20.16 5.14
N ARG A 158 -15.76 -20.68 4.25
CA ARG A 158 -14.96 -21.89 4.51
C ARG A 158 -13.90 -21.66 5.59
N VAL A 159 -13.30 -20.47 5.62
CA VAL A 159 -12.36 -20.05 6.66
C VAL A 159 -13.07 -19.99 8.01
N LEU A 160 -14.24 -19.36 8.11
CA LEU A 160 -15.01 -19.31 9.36
C LEU A 160 -15.43 -20.70 9.83
N HIS A 161 -15.81 -21.58 8.90
CA HIS A 161 -16.13 -22.97 9.22
C HIS A 161 -14.93 -23.72 9.80
N LEU A 162 -13.74 -23.57 9.20
CA LEU A 162 -12.50 -24.16 9.70
C LEU A 162 -12.08 -23.54 11.04
N ALA A 163 -12.34 -22.25 11.24
CA ALA A 163 -11.94 -21.49 12.42
C ALA A 163 -12.85 -21.69 13.65
N LYS A 164 -13.85 -22.58 13.59
CA LYS A 164 -14.74 -22.91 14.72
C LYS A 164 -14.02 -23.21 16.05
N PRO A 165 -12.86 -23.90 16.09
CA PRO A 165 -12.13 -24.11 17.35
C PRO A 165 -11.59 -22.82 17.99
N TRP A 166 -11.43 -21.75 17.22
CA TRP A 166 -10.86 -20.45 17.64
C TRP A 166 -11.88 -19.31 17.55
N ARG A 167 -13.17 -19.65 17.59
CA ARG A 167 -14.26 -18.75 17.21
C ARG A 167 -14.38 -17.50 18.07
N GLU A 168 -13.99 -17.59 19.33
CA GLU A 168 -14.02 -16.46 20.27
C GLU A 168 -13.13 -15.29 19.84
N GLY A 169 -12.07 -15.59 19.06
CA GLY A 169 -11.16 -14.60 18.50
C GLY A 169 -11.55 -14.08 17.13
N ALA A 170 -12.63 -14.61 16.52
CA ALA A 170 -12.94 -14.41 15.13
C ALA A 170 -13.74 -13.13 14.86
N ALA A 171 -13.39 -12.43 13.79
CA ALA A 171 -14.10 -11.27 13.27
C ALA A 171 -14.12 -11.27 11.74
N VAL A 172 -15.11 -10.62 11.15
CA VAL A 172 -15.14 -10.34 9.69
C VAL A 172 -15.06 -8.83 9.50
N VAL A 173 -14.16 -8.38 8.62
CA VAL A 173 -13.96 -6.97 8.35
C VAL A 173 -14.48 -6.62 6.96
N PHE A 174 -15.29 -5.58 6.86
CA PHE A 174 -15.86 -5.08 5.61
C PHE A 174 -15.37 -3.68 5.27
N ASP A 175 -15.30 -3.38 3.98
CA ASP A 175 -15.09 -2.02 3.49
C ASP A 175 -16.40 -1.23 3.47
N ARG A 176 -16.81 -0.77 4.67
CA ARG A 176 -18.03 0.02 4.86
C ARG A 176 -17.70 1.41 5.38
N PRO A 177 -18.48 2.47 5.09
CA PRO A 177 -18.15 3.83 5.53
C PRO A 177 -18.14 4.05 7.05
N ALA A 178 -18.95 3.32 7.82
CA ALA A 178 -19.02 3.49 9.28
C ALA A 178 -19.49 2.23 9.99
N LYS A 179 -20.81 1.98 10.05
CA LYS A 179 -21.36 0.84 10.80
C LYS A 179 -20.97 -0.49 10.17
N ASN A 180 -20.89 -1.52 11.00
CA ASN A 180 -20.70 -2.92 10.58
C ASN A 180 -19.42 -3.15 9.77
N GLN A 181 -18.40 -2.31 9.95
CA GLN A 181 -17.07 -2.56 9.38
C GLN A 181 -16.37 -3.73 10.07
N LEU A 182 -16.58 -3.92 11.37
CA LEU A 182 -16.09 -5.07 12.12
C LEU A 182 -17.28 -5.85 12.65
N MET A 183 -17.48 -7.06 12.14
CA MET A 183 -18.52 -7.96 12.61
C MET A 183 -17.92 -8.94 13.62
N LEU A 184 -18.56 -9.07 14.77
CA LEU A 184 -18.22 -9.99 15.86
C LEU A 184 -19.42 -10.84 16.22
N GLU A 185 -19.22 -12.00 16.85
CA GLU A 185 -20.36 -12.75 17.41
C GLU A 185 -20.84 -12.17 18.74
N ARG A 186 -19.87 -11.80 19.59
CA ARG A 186 -20.11 -11.21 20.90
C ARG A 186 -18.94 -10.31 21.29
N LEU A 187 -19.19 -9.39 22.22
CA LEU A 187 -18.13 -8.74 22.99
C LEU A 187 -18.00 -9.48 24.31
N ASP A 188 -16.80 -9.99 24.61
CA ASP A 188 -16.51 -10.60 25.90
C ASP A 188 -15.91 -9.55 26.86
N PRO A 189 -16.61 -9.16 27.94
CA PRO A 189 -16.06 -8.26 28.94
C PRO A 189 -14.86 -8.81 29.71
N GLY A 190 -14.65 -10.14 29.70
CA GLY A 190 -13.53 -10.81 30.34
C GLY A 190 -12.20 -10.60 29.62
N ASP A 191 -12.22 -10.31 28.31
CA ASP A 191 -11.02 -9.92 27.57
C ASP A 191 -10.83 -8.40 27.66
N SER A 192 -10.20 -7.95 28.74
CA SER A 192 -10.04 -6.53 29.04
C SER A 192 -9.33 -5.74 27.91
N LEU A 193 -8.39 -6.36 27.21
CA LEU A 193 -7.64 -5.75 26.11
C LEU A 193 -8.56 -5.47 24.92
N ARG A 194 -9.25 -6.52 24.43
CA ARG A 194 -10.16 -6.40 23.29
C ARG A 194 -11.39 -5.58 23.65
N TYR A 195 -11.93 -5.74 24.86
CA TYR A 195 -13.10 -5.00 25.31
C TYR A 195 -12.87 -3.49 25.33
N ALA A 196 -11.73 -3.03 25.86
CA ALA A 196 -11.39 -1.61 25.86
C ALA A 196 -11.24 -1.06 24.43
N TYR A 197 -10.58 -1.82 23.57
CA TYR A 197 -10.38 -1.46 22.17
C TYR A 197 -11.70 -1.38 21.40
N TYR A 198 -12.54 -2.41 21.50
CA TYR A 198 -13.84 -2.44 20.85
C TYR A 198 -14.79 -1.38 21.40
N SER A 199 -14.73 -1.12 22.71
CA SER A 199 -15.59 -0.12 23.35
C SER A 199 -15.35 1.29 22.84
N ARG A 200 -14.09 1.65 22.53
CA ARG A 200 -13.74 2.95 21.93
C ARG A 200 -14.18 3.07 20.46
N ASN A 201 -14.44 1.93 19.81
CA ASN A 201 -14.73 1.85 18.38
C ASN A 201 -16.14 1.32 18.07
N LYS A 202 -17.06 1.35 19.05
CA LYS A 202 -18.43 0.79 18.94
C LYS A 202 -19.20 1.26 17.70
N GLN A 203 -18.96 2.47 17.22
CA GLN A 203 -19.60 3.00 16.01
C GLN A 203 -19.32 2.18 14.74
N PHE A 204 -18.19 1.46 14.72
CA PHE A 204 -17.75 0.64 13.58
C PHE A 204 -18.12 -0.85 13.73
N ILE A 205 -18.66 -1.25 14.89
CA ILE A 205 -18.85 -2.66 15.25
C ILE A 205 -20.30 -3.06 15.03
N GLY A 206 -20.50 -4.22 14.40
CA GLY A 206 -21.77 -4.90 14.28
C GLY A 206 -21.70 -6.31 14.85
N PHE A 207 -22.86 -6.93 15.03
CA PHE A 207 -22.97 -8.28 15.60
C PHE A 207 -23.72 -9.21 14.65
N ALA A 208 -23.24 -10.44 14.55
CA ALA A 208 -23.87 -11.52 13.80
C ALA A 208 -23.56 -12.85 14.48
N ASN A 209 -24.57 -13.67 14.75
CA ASN A 209 -24.41 -14.96 15.40
C ASN A 209 -25.37 -15.98 14.74
N PRO A 210 -24.86 -16.97 13.98
CA PRO A 210 -23.44 -17.20 13.70
C PRO A 210 -22.84 -16.11 12.81
N LEU A 211 -21.55 -15.78 12.95
CA LEU A 211 -20.87 -14.71 12.19
C LEU A 211 -21.02 -14.86 10.68
N GLU A 212 -21.13 -16.08 10.18
CA GLU A 212 -21.40 -16.38 8.77
C GLU A 212 -22.64 -15.62 8.24
N THR A 213 -23.62 -15.31 9.10
CA THR A 213 -24.81 -14.52 8.72
C THR A 213 -24.50 -13.08 8.31
N CYS A 214 -23.32 -12.53 8.63
CA CYS A 214 -22.92 -11.20 8.16
C CYS A 214 -22.34 -11.19 6.74
N LEU A 215 -22.03 -12.36 6.17
CA LEU A 215 -21.40 -12.48 4.85
C LEU A 215 -22.43 -12.26 3.74
N THR A 216 -22.80 -11.00 3.52
CA THR A 216 -23.71 -10.56 2.44
C THR A 216 -22.96 -10.05 1.20
N GLU A 217 -21.65 -9.86 1.32
CA GLU A 217 -20.73 -9.34 0.30
C GLU A 217 -19.31 -9.88 0.58
N ASP A 218 -18.36 -9.61 -0.33
CA ASP A 218 -16.96 -10.00 -0.13
C ASP A 218 -16.32 -9.13 0.98
N PRO A 219 -15.86 -9.72 2.10
CA PRO A 219 -15.17 -8.97 3.14
C PRO A 219 -13.76 -8.56 2.71
N ILE A 220 -13.17 -7.61 3.43
CA ILE A 220 -11.73 -7.31 3.34
C ILE A 220 -10.93 -8.53 3.83
N GLN A 221 -11.31 -9.06 5.00
CA GLN A 221 -10.59 -10.16 5.66
C GLN A 221 -11.48 -10.88 6.68
N VAL A 222 -11.09 -12.11 6.99
CA VAL A 222 -11.44 -12.78 8.25
C VAL A 222 -10.24 -12.65 9.19
N MET A 223 -10.46 -12.17 10.41
CA MET A 223 -9.41 -11.98 11.41
C MET A 223 -9.62 -12.98 12.55
N LEU A 224 -8.55 -13.64 12.99
CA LEU A 224 -8.50 -14.42 14.22
C LEU A 224 -7.53 -13.73 15.18
N SER A 225 -7.93 -13.54 16.44
CA SER A 225 -7.10 -12.89 17.45
C SER A 225 -7.20 -13.59 18.80
N GLY A 226 -6.08 -13.71 19.52
CA GLY A 226 -6.06 -14.42 20.80
C GLY A 226 -4.66 -14.69 21.30
N GLN A 227 -4.55 -15.67 22.20
CA GLN A 227 -3.26 -16.10 22.76
C GLN A 227 -2.37 -16.75 21.70
N VAL A 228 -1.05 -16.70 21.90
CA VAL A 228 -0.08 -17.15 20.88
C VAL A 228 -0.23 -18.64 20.57
N ALA A 229 -0.33 -19.49 21.60
CA ALA A 229 -0.39 -20.94 21.40
C ALA A 229 -1.65 -21.39 20.61
N PRO A 230 -2.89 -21.00 20.99
CA PRO A 230 -4.07 -21.29 20.18
C PRO A 230 -3.97 -20.77 18.74
N LEU A 231 -3.44 -19.55 18.54
CA LEU A 231 -3.35 -18.97 17.20
C LEU A 231 -2.30 -19.66 16.33
N ARG A 232 -1.19 -20.16 16.91
CA ARG A 232 -0.27 -21.05 16.18
C ARG A 232 -0.95 -22.31 15.68
N ASP A 233 -1.86 -22.88 16.46
CA ASP A 233 -2.64 -24.04 16.03
C ASP A 233 -3.61 -23.68 14.90
N ALA A 234 -4.26 -22.51 15.00
CA ALA A 234 -5.12 -21.97 13.95
C ALA A 234 -4.35 -21.73 12.64
N GLU A 235 -3.15 -21.15 12.74
CA GLU A 235 -2.25 -20.92 11.60
C GLU A 235 -1.90 -22.23 10.91
N ARG A 236 -1.48 -23.26 11.67
CA ARG A 236 -1.16 -24.58 11.10
C ARG A 236 -2.37 -25.19 10.40
N ALA A 237 -3.55 -25.10 11.00
CA ALA A 237 -4.78 -25.61 10.39
C ALA A 237 -5.15 -24.87 9.09
N LEU A 238 -5.04 -23.54 9.08
CA LEU A 238 -5.27 -22.72 7.89
C LEU A 238 -4.27 -23.06 6.78
N ARG A 239 -2.97 -23.16 7.09
CA ARG A 239 -1.93 -23.52 6.11
C ARG A 239 -2.09 -24.94 5.57
N ALA A 240 -2.61 -25.87 6.36
CA ALA A 240 -2.86 -27.25 5.95
C ALA A 240 -4.20 -27.45 5.23
N ALA A 241 -5.05 -26.41 5.13
CA ALA A 241 -6.35 -26.53 4.50
C ALA A 241 -6.21 -26.86 3.00
N ALA A 242 -7.11 -27.72 2.49
CA ALA A 242 -7.12 -28.10 1.06
C ALA A 242 -7.34 -26.91 0.10
N PHE A 243 -7.74 -25.75 0.63
CA PHE A 243 -7.96 -24.51 -0.09
C PHE A 243 -7.05 -23.36 0.36
N ALA A 244 -5.92 -23.68 1.00
CA ALA A 244 -4.96 -22.67 1.47
C ALA A 244 -4.44 -21.76 0.34
N ALA A 245 -4.45 -22.22 -0.92
CA ALA A 245 -4.07 -21.41 -2.08
C ALA A 245 -5.11 -20.33 -2.45
N GLU A 246 -6.33 -20.39 -1.90
CA GLU A 246 -7.41 -19.44 -2.18
C GLU A 246 -7.38 -18.21 -1.26
N PHE A 247 -6.42 -18.11 -0.34
CA PHE A 247 -6.24 -16.98 0.57
C PHE A 247 -4.77 -16.75 0.95
N ALA A 248 -4.46 -15.55 1.44
CA ALA A 248 -3.18 -15.22 2.04
C ALA A 248 -3.32 -15.13 3.58
N LEU A 249 -2.22 -15.36 4.31
CA LEU A 249 -2.16 -15.20 5.75
C LEU A 249 -1.14 -14.11 6.10
N ALA A 250 -1.59 -13.06 6.78
CA ALA A 250 -0.70 -12.12 7.47
C ALA A 250 -0.75 -12.40 8.97
N VAL A 251 0.41 -12.70 9.54
CA VAL A 251 0.55 -13.14 10.93
C VAL A 251 1.34 -12.09 11.71
N THR A 252 0.82 -11.71 12.87
CA THR A 252 1.48 -10.79 13.80
C THR A 252 1.46 -11.42 15.18
N MET A 253 2.63 -11.58 15.80
CA MET A 253 2.80 -12.23 17.09
C MET A 253 3.57 -11.34 18.04
N TYR A 254 3.07 -11.21 19.26
CA TYR A 254 3.71 -10.49 20.36
C TYR A 254 3.91 -11.45 21.53
N GLU A 255 4.97 -12.26 21.46
CA GLU A 255 5.30 -13.32 22.45
C GLU A 255 5.24 -12.82 23.90
N ARG A 256 5.86 -11.66 24.15
CA ARG A 256 5.92 -11.07 25.50
C ARG A 256 4.55 -10.66 26.06
N ARG A 257 3.54 -10.49 25.20
CA ARG A 257 2.18 -10.07 25.57
C ARG A 257 1.18 -11.23 25.49
N ASP A 258 1.64 -12.43 25.12
CA ASP A 258 0.79 -13.59 24.79
C ASP A 258 -0.41 -13.20 23.91
N PHE A 259 -0.13 -12.48 22.83
CA PHE A 259 -1.14 -12.01 21.90
C PHE A 259 -0.69 -12.20 20.46
N ALA A 260 -1.58 -12.73 19.63
CA ALA A 260 -1.38 -12.95 18.21
C ALA A 260 -2.64 -12.60 17.41
N MET A 261 -2.41 -12.22 16.16
CA MET A 261 -3.45 -11.98 15.16
C MET A 261 -3.08 -12.68 13.86
N ILE A 262 -4.08 -13.26 13.21
CA ILE A 262 -3.99 -13.86 11.89
C ILE A 262 -5.08 -13.22 11.03
N ASP A 263 -4.65 -12.54 9.97
CA ASP A 263 -5.54 -12.00 8.96
C ASP A 263 -5.54 -12.93 7.75
N VAL A 264 -6.73 -13.43 7.43
CA VAL A 264 -7.01 -14.20 6.22
C VAL A 264 -7.54 -13.26 5.16
N LEU A 265 -6.77 -13.09 4.09
CA LEU A 265 -6.95 -12.04 3.08
C LEU A 265 -7.10 -12.66 1.68
N ASN A 266 -7.47 -11.84 0.69
CA ASN A 266 -7.36 -12.24 -0.72
C ASN A 266 -5.95 -12.78 -1.02
N PRO A 267 -5.79 -13.86 -1.82
CA PRO A 267 -4.50 -14.55 -2.01
C PRO A 267 -3.39 -13.69 -2.63
N ILE A 268 -3.74 -12.57 -3.27
CA ILE A 268 -2.74 -11.64 -3.83
C ILE A 268 -2.24 -10.61 -2.80
N CYS A 269 -2.86 -10.54 -1.62
CA CYS A 269 -2.56 -9.53 -0.62
C CYS A 269 -1.33 -9.88 0.22
N SER A 270 -0.42 -8.93 0.30
CA SER A 270 0.56 -8.77 1.38
C SER A 270 0.98 -7.31 1.42
N LYS A 271 1.65 -6.87 2.49
CA LYS A 271 2.26 -5.52 2.51
C LYS A 271 3.18 -5.31 1.30
N GLY A 272 4.00 -6.31 0.97
CA GLY A 272 4.94 -6.25 -0.16
C GLY A 272 4.29 -6.29 -1.53
N ALA A 273 3.32 -7.19 -1.76
CA ALA A 273 2.64 -7.29 -3.05
C ALA A 273 1.88 -6.00 -3.39
N SER A 274 1.16 -5.44 -2.42
CA SER A 274 0.42 -4.20 -2.61
C SER A 274 1.33 -2.98 -2.72
N LEU A 275 2.47 -2.95 -2.01
CA LEU A 275 3.50 -1.93 -2.22
C LEU A 275 4.10 -2.01 -3.62
N ALA A 276 4.36 -3.21 -4.13
CA ALA A 276 4.88 -3.43 -5.47
C ALA A 276 3.89 -2.98 -6.55
N GLU A 277 2.62 -3.33 -6.41
CA GLU A 277 1.55 -2.88 -7.30
C GLU A 277 1.42 -1.35 -7.27
N TRP A 278 1.46 -0.75 -6.07
CA TRP A 278 1.42 0.71 -5.95
C TRP A 278 2.63 1.37 -6.61
N ALA A 279 3.84 0.91 -6.33
CA ALA A 279 5.06 1.43 -6.95
C ALA A 279 4.98 1.37 -8.49
N ALA A 280 4.52 0.25 -9.04
CA ALA A 280 4.32 0.08 -10.48
C ALA A 280 3.29 1.08 -11.05
N LEU A 281 2.15 1.29 -10.37
CA LEU A 281 1.14 2.29 -10.77
C LEU A 281 1.68 3.72 -10.75
N ARG A 282 2.64 4.01 -9.86
CA ARG A 282 3.31 5.31 -9.76
C ARG A 282 4.48 5.45 -10.73
N GLY A 283 4.88 4.35 -11.39
CA GLY A 283 6.05 4.31 -12.28
C GLY A 283 7.38 4.36 -11.52
N TYR A 284 7.42 3.85 -10.29
CA TYR A 284 8.63 3.75 -9.47
C TYR A 284 9.23 2.35 -9.58
N ALA A 285 10.54 2.28 -9.79
CA ALA A 285 11.30 1.04 -9.72
C ALA A 285 11.52 0.64 -8.25
N ARG A 286 11.75 -0.65 -7.97
CA ARG A 286 11.97 -1.11 -6.59
C ARG A 286 13.18 -0.44 -5.94
N GLU A 287 14.21 -0.13 -6.72
CA GLU A 287 15.43 0.56 -6.31
C GLU A 287 15.15 1.96 -5.76
N GLU A 288 14.03 2.55 -6.17
CA GLU A 288 13.56 3.87 -5.73
C GLU A 288 12.65 3.79 -4.49
N VAL A 289 12.43 2.59 -3.95
CA VAL A 289 11.57 2.33 -2.79
C VAL A 289 12.42 2.01 -1.56
N MET A 290 12.22 2.80 -0.52
CA MET A 290 12.69 2.51 0.84
C MET A 290 11.53 1.91 1.65
N ALA A 291 11.78 0.85 2.41
CA ALA A 291 10.80 0.28 3.32
C ALA A 291 11.37 0.15 4.74
N ILE A 292 10.54 0.46 5.74
CA ILE A 292 10.87 0.32 7.16
C ILE A 292 9.82 -0.54 7.86
N GLY A 293 10.26 -1.57 8.58
CA GLY A 293 9.38 -2.50 9.31
C GLY A 293 10.08 -3.27 10.43
N ASP A 294 9.31 -4.02 11.21
CA ASP A 294 9.80 -4.70 12.42
C ASP A 294 9.27 -6.13 12.64
N ASN A 295 8.21 -6.55 11.95
CA ASN A 295 7.51 -7.81 12.25
C ASN A 295 7.37 -8.75 11.04
N HIS A 296 6.86 -9.97 11.24
CA HIS A 296 6.77 -11.01 10.21
C HIS A 296 5.99 -10.58 8.96
N ASN A 297 4.92 -9.79 9.14
CA ASN A 297 4.12 -9.26 8.03
C ASN A 297 4.79 -8.10 7.27
N ASP A 298 5.98 -7.67 7.67
CA ASP A 298 6.81 -6.70 6.93
C ASP A 298 7.82 -7.37 5.99
N LEU A 299 8.04 -8.68 6.14
CA LEU A 299 9.06 -9.42 5.41
C LEU A 299 8.96 -9.20 3.90
N GLU A 300 7.77 -9.31 3.33
CA GLU A 300 7.54 -9.16 1.89
C GLU A 300 7.78 -7.71 1.42
N MET A 301 7.39 -6.72 2.23
CA MET A 301 7.61 -5.31 1.91
C MET A 301 9.10 -4.95 1.94
N LEU A 302 9.82 -5.41 2.96
CA LEU A 302 11.26 -5.26 3.07
C LEU A 302 11.96 -5.99 1.91
N SER A 303 11.54 -7.21 1.60
CA SER A 303 12.10 -7.98 0.47
C SER A 303 11.84 -7.34 -0.90
N PHE A 304 10.73 -6.61 -1.06
CA PHE A 304 10.41 -5.87 -2.28
C PHE A 304 11.23 -4.59 -2.42
N ALA A 305 11.46 -3.84 -1.35
CA ALA A 305 12.15 -2.56 -1.43
C ALA A 305 13.60 -2.70 -1.90
N GLY A 306 14.09 -1.70 -2.64
CA GLY A 306 15.51 -1.59 -2.97
C GLY A 306 16.36 -1.17 -1.78
N ILE A 307 15.75 -0.48 -0.81
CA ILE A 307 16.40 -0.01 0.42
C ILE A 307 15.58 -0.50 1.62
N PRO A 308 15.74 -1.78 2.01
CA PRO A 308 15.11 -2.32 3.21
C PRO A 308 15.83 -1.85 4.48
N VAL A 309 15.06 -1.37 5.45
CA VAL A 309 15.55 -0.98 6.77
C VAL A 309 14.72 -1.65 7.85
N VAL A 310 15.39 -2.38 8.73
CA VAL A 310 14.79 -3.11 9.84
C VAL A 310 14.97 -2.30 11.12
N MET A 311 13.90 -2.20 11.93
CA MET A 311 13.94 -1.52 13.23
C MET A 311 14.82 -2.25 14.25
N GLY A 312 15.44 -1.52 15.17
CA GLY A 312 16.27 -2.11 16.23
C GLY A 312 15.49 -3.06 17.16
N ASN A 313 14.19 -2.83 17.32
CA ASN A 313 13.26 -3.66 18.10
C ASN A 313 12.55 -4.76 17.29
N SER A 314 12.98 -5.02 16.06
CA SER A 314 12.40 -6.03 15.18
C SER A 314 12.54 -7.47 15.68
N VAL A 315 11.72 -8.36 15.13
CA VAL A 315 11.84 -9.80 15.35
C VAL A 315 13.20 -10.32 14.84
N PRO A 316 13.86 -11.25 15.56
CA PRO A 316 15.22 -11.70 15.24
C PRO A 316 15.39 -12.22 13.82
N GLU A 317 14.36 -12.86 13.26
CA GLU A 317 14.37 -13.43 11.91
C GLU A 317 14.66 -12.37 10.84
N LEU A 318 14.09 -11.15 10.98
CA LEU A 318 14.32 -10.07 10.01
C LEU A 318 15.78 -9.59 9.98
N LYS A 319 16.48 -9.69 11.11
CA LYS A 319 17.90 -9.27 11.21
C LYS A 319 18.86 -10.24 10.51
N THR A 320 18.38 -11.42 10.09
CA THR A 320 19.20 -12.43 9.42
C THR A 320 19.39 -12.17 7.91
N PHE A 321 18.60 -11.27 7.32
CA PHE A 321 18.60 -11.01 5.87
C PHE A 321 19.71 -10.05 5.39
N GLY A 322 20.54 -9.52 6.30
CA GLY A 322 21.63 -8.61 5.97
C GLY A 322 21.19 -7.22 5.50
N TRP A 323 19.94 -6.84 5.80
CA TRP A 323 19.40 -5.51 5.53
C TRP A 323 19.96 -4.46 6.49
N HIS A 324 19.72 -3.19 6.16
CA HIS A 324 20.12 -2.10 7.06
C HIS A 324 19.34 -2.18 8.37
N GLU A 325 20.01 -1.96 9.50
CA GLU A 325 19.37 -1.83 10.80
C GLU A 325 19.38 -0.37 11.24
N THR A 326 18.27 0.12 11.78
CA THR A 326 18.14 1.45 12.41
C THR A 326 17.92 1.34 13.92
N ALA A 327 17.81 2.47 14.62
CA ALA A 327 17.50 2.50 16.04
C ALA A 327 16.11 1.88 16.36
N THR A 328 15.79 1.74 17.65
CA THR A 328 14.47 1.25 18.05
C THR A 328 13.37 2.30 17.80
N ASN A 329 12.11 1.89 17.84
CA ASN A 329 10.96 2.78 17.75
C ASN A 329 10.89 3.80 18.90
N ASP A 330 11.44 3.47 20.08
CA ASP A 330 11.59 4.39 21.21
C ASP A 330 12.74 5.39 21.04
N GLU A 331 13.63 5.16 20.06
CA GLU A 331 14.84 5.95 19.81
C GLU A 331 14.79 6.65 18.43
N ASN A 332 13.60 6.91 17.91
CA ASN A 332 13.40 7.60 16.62
C ASN A 332 14.01 6.86 15.41
N GLY A 333 13.98 5.52 15.41
CA GLY A 333 14.56 4.72 14.33
C GLY A 333 14.09 5.09 12.91
N VAL A 334 12.84 5.53 12.74
CA VAL A 334 12.33 6.02 11.46
C VAL A 334 13.04 7.29 11.01
N ALA A 335 13.22 8.28 11.89
CA ALA A 335 13.95 9.51 11.56
C ALA A 335 15.39 9.20 11.14
N HIS A 336 16.10 8.40 11.93
CA HIS A 336 17.48 7.98 11.62
C HIS A 336 17.58 7.31 10.25
N ALA A 337 16.66 6.40 9.94
CA ALA A 337 16.63 5.72 8.66
C ALA A 337 16.37 6.68 7.49
N ILE A 338 15.38 7.58 7.61
CA ILE A 338 15.06 8.55 6.55
C ILE A 338 16.25 9.49 6.30
N GLU A 339 16.85 10.03 7.36
CA GLU A 339 18.02 10.91 7.27
C GLU A 339 19.22 10.22 6.62
N GLN A 340 19.45 8.95 6.96
CA GLN A 340 20.60 8.20 6.47
C GLN A 340 20.44 7.72 5.03
N PHE A 341 19.24 7.26 4.65
CA PHE A 341 19.06 6.51 3.41
C PHE A 341 18.19 7.21 2.36
N ALA A 342 17.29 8.14 2.75
CA ALA A 342 16.40 8.82 1.81
C ALA A 342 16.80 10.28 1.54
N LEU A 343 17.35 10.99 2.52
CA LEU A 343 17.64 12.42 2.42
C LEU A 343 19.07 12.78 2.02
N ARG A 344 19.99 11.80 1.98
CA ARG A 344 21.36 12.03 1.48
C ARG A 344 21.32 12.24 -0.03
N GLU A 345 21.84 13.37 -0.50
CA GLU A 345 22.02 13.60 -1.93
C GLU A 345 23.07 12.61 -2.46
N ALA A 346 22.81 12.04 -3.64
CA ALA A 346 23.83 11.25 -4.32
C ALA A 346 25.08 12.13 -4.51
N ALA A 347 26.25 11.63 -4.11
CA ALA A 347 27.49 12.35 -4.34
C ALA A 347 27.58 12.71 -5.84
N PRO A 348 27.93 13.97 -6.20
CA PRO A 348 28.09 14.32 -7.60
C PRO A 348 29.12 13.36 -8.22
N CYS A 349 28.78 12.76 -9.37
CA CYS A 349 29.74 11.98 -10.15
C CYS A 349 30.96 12.88 -10.41
N ALA A 350 32.10 12.47 -9.84
CA ALA A 350 33.39 13.14 -10.00
C ALA A 350 33.97 12.90 -11.40
#